data_AF-A0AAD9LQP6-F1
#
_entry.id   AF-A0AAD9LQP6-F1
#
_cell.length_a   1.000
_cell.length_b   1.000
_cell.length_c   1.000
_cell.angle_alpha   90.00
_cell.angle_beta   90.00
_cell.angle_gamma   90.00
#
_symmetry.space_group_name_H-M   'P 1'
#
loop_
_entity.id
_entity.type
_entity.pdbx_description
1 polymer ?
#
loop_
_entity_poly.entity_id
_entity_poly.type
_entity_poly.pdbx_seq_one_letter_code
_entity_poly.pdbx_strand_id
1 'polypeptide(L)'
;MTVPDAPIGPPANMSQQMADETDKLAVIHISHPAPEIWDMVREEFTAPGKITRGLSQEQAISHVYRARHNHFVGSIDGQFEVPPLSLARDGSNFFQFNFTFPGETGLDRLIGWGHPALIHLLTYDNVSLFLDATFRCVPFYQCIVVMVYDRGSRCYVPCVTILHIL
;
A
#
# COMPACT_ATOMS: atom_id res chain seq x y z
N MET A 1 -2.61 62.62 -7.92
CA MET A 1 -2.25 61.51 -8.82
C MET A 1 -2.48 60.22 -8.04
N THR A 2 -3.65 59.61 -8.23
CA THR A 2 -3.99 58.30 -7.68
C THR A 2 -3.49 57.23 -8.65
N VAL A 3 -2.63 56.33 -8.18
CA VAL A 3 -2.20 55.14 -8.92
C VAL A 3 -3.44 54.26 -9.11
N PRO A 4 -3.79 53.82 -10.33
CA PRO A 4 -4.91 52.92 -10.52
C PRO A 4 -4.53 51.55 -9.97
N ASP A 5 -5.37 51.01 -9.09
CA ASP A 5 -5.28 49.63 -8.63
C ASP A 5 -5.21 48.70 -9.84
N ALA A 6 -4.13 47.93 -9.90
CA ALA A 6 -3.95 46.92 -10.93
C ALA A 6 -5.13 45.93 -10.86
N PRO A 7 -5.67 45.49 -12.01
CA PRO A 7 -6.74 44.50 -12.02
C PRO A 7 -6.24 43.24 -11.31
N ILE A 8 -6.89 42.89 -10.20
CA ILE A 8 -6.70 41.60 -9.53
C ILE A 8 -7.02 40.54 -10.58
N GLY A 9 -5.98 39.88 -11.09
CA GLY A 9 -6.12 38.81 -12.07
C GLY A 9 -7.10 37.74 -11.57
N PRO A 10 -7.73 36.98 -12.48
CA PRO A 10 -8.70 35.98 -12.06
C PRO A 10 -8.06 35.05 -11.03
N PRO A 11 -8.83 34.67 -9.99
CA PRO A 11 -8.33 33.86 -8.90
C PRO A 11 -7.59 32.63 -9.44
N ALA A 12 -6.32 32.45 -9.05
CA ALA A 12 -5.52 31.31 -9.49
C ALA A 12 -6.25 30.02 -9.08
N ASN A 13 -6.62 29.21 -10.07
CA ASN A 13 -7.25 27.91 -9.87
C ASN A 13 -6.14 26.88 -9.70
N MET A 14 -5.98 26.39 -8.46
CA MET A 14 -4.98 25.39 -8.12
C MET A 14 -5.54 23.97 -8.07
N SER A 15 -6.80 23.74 -8.48
CA SER A 15 -7.45 22.43 -8.40
C SER A 15 -6.67 21.32 -9.10
N GLN A 16 -6.03 21.60 -10.25
CA GLN A 16 -5.22 20.59 -10.95
C GLN A 16 -3.93 20.28 -10.19
N GLN A 17 -3.23 21.30 -9.67
CA GLN A 17 -1.99 21.09 -8.92
C GLN A 17 -2.27 20.35 -7.60
N MET A 18 -3.36 20.70 -6.91
CA MET A 18 -3.81 19.99 -5.72
C MET A 18 -4.19 18.54 -6.05
N ALA A 19 -4.81 18.29 -7.20
CA ALA A 19 -5.15 16.94 -7.65
C ALA A 19 -3.89 16.11 -7.93
N ASP A 20 -2.93 16.66 -8.69
CA ASP A 20 -1.69 15.98 -9.01
C ASP A 20 -0.88 15.65 -7.74
N GLU A 21 -0.85 16.55 -6.77
CA GLU A 21 -0.17 16.32 -5.50
C GLU A 21 -0.91 15.31 -4.61
N THR A 22 -2.25 15.38 -4.57
CA THR A 22 -3.07 14.38 -3.90
C THR A 22 -2.83 12.98 -4.47
N ASP A 23 -2.78 12.84 -5.80
CA ASP A 23 -2.57 11.57 -6.48
C ASP A 23 -1.17 11.00 -6.16
N LYS A 24 -0.13 11.85 -6.09
CA LYS A 24 1.23 11.44 -5.68
C LYS A 24 1.26 10.96 -4.23
N LEU A 25 0.76 11.77 -3.30
CA LEU A 25 0.77 11.44 -1.86
C LEU A 25 -0.08 10.20 -1.57
N ALA A 26 -1.17 9.99 -2.33
CA ALA A 26 -2.01 8.80 -2.21
C ALA A 26 -1.26 7.49 -2.49
N VAL A 27 -0.28 7.52 -3.39
CA VAL A 27 0.57 6.37 -3.76
C VAL A 27 1.76 6.25 -2.80
N ILE A 28 2.47 7.35 -2.53
CA ILE A 28 3.65 7.36 -1.65
C ILE A 28 3.27 6.97 -0.22
N HIS A 29 2.16 7.51 0.28
CA HIS A 29 1.67 7.31 1.63
C HIS A 29 0.44 6.41 1.67
N ILE A 30 0.56 5.21 1.11
CA ILE A 30 -0.55 4.26 1.06
C ILE A 30 -1.13 3.90 2.44
N SER A 31 -0.28 3.88 3.47
CA SER A 31 -0.67 3.55 4.83
C SER A 31 -1.46 4.66 5.55
N HIS A 32 -1.44 5.90 5.04
CA HIS A 32 -2.21 7.00 5.64
C HIS A 32 -3.68 6.95 5.20
N PRO A 33 -4.65 7.21 6.10
CA PRO A 33 -6.05 7.41 5.74
C PRO A 33 -6.24 8.58 4.76
N ALA A 34 -7.26 8.49 3.90
CA ALA A 34 -7.57 9.56 2.94
C ALA A 34 -7.78 10.96 3.57
N PRO A 35 -8.40 11.09 4.77
CA PRO A 35 -8.49 12.37 5.46
C PRO A 35 -7.14 12.97 5.87
N GLU A 36 -6.17 12.13 6.26
CA GLU A 36 -4.83 12.58 6.64
C GLU A 36 -4.05 13.09 5.42
N ILE A 37 -4.20 12.42 4.26
CA ILE A 37 -3.65 12.92 2.99
C ILE A 37 -4.26 14.25 2.59
N TRP A 38 -5.57 14.43 2.78
CA TRP A 38 -6.21 15.72 2.56
C TRP A 38 -5.65 16.81 3.47
N ASP A 39 -5.44 16.52 4.76
CA ASP A 39 -4.88 17.49 5.69
C ASP A 39 -3.47 17.94 5.27
N MET A 40 -2.62 17.01 4.81
CA MET A 40 -1.28 17.31 4.26
C MET A 40 -1.35 18.24 3.03
N VAL A 41 -2.20 17.91 2.06
CA VAL A 41 -2.40 18.76 0.85
C VAL A 41 -2.98 20.12 1.24
N ARG A 42 -3.92 20.16 2.19
CA ARG A 42 -4.50 21.42 2.66
C ARG A 42 -3.43 22.30 3.28
N GLU A 43 -2.57 21.76 4.15
CA GLU A 43 -1.51 22.53 4.80
C GLU A 43 -0.49 23.09 3.79
N GLU A 44 -0.08 22.29 2.81
CA GLU A 44 0.88 22.70 1.79
C GLU A 44 0.36 23.85 0.91
N PHE A 45 -0.92 23.79 0.52
CA PHE A 45 -1.49 24.77 -0.38
C PHE A 45 -2.11 25.97 0.36
N THR A 46 -2.54 25.83 1.62
CA THR A 46 -3.20 26.89 2.41
C THR A 46 -2.18 27.74 3.16
N ALA A 47 -1.23 28.34 2.44
CA ALA A 47 -0.48 29.47 2.96
C ALA A 47 -1.36 30.73 2.90
N PRO A 48 -1.28 31.66 3.88
CA PRO A 48 -2.10 32.87 3.89
C PRO A 48 -1.88 33.68 2.60
N GLY A 49 -2.92 33.76 1.77
CA GLY A 49 -2.96 34.55 0.53
C GLY A 49 -2.78 33.78 -0.79
N LYS A 50 -2.65 32.44 -0.80
CA LYS A 50 -2.34 31.68 -2.04
C LYS A 50 -3.53 31.03 -2.76
N ILE A 51 -4.58 30.61 -2.06
CA ILE A 51 -5.70 29.89 -2.70
C ILE A 51 -6.93 30.78 -2.80
N THR A 52 -7.37 30.99 -4.04
CA THR A 52 -8.67 31.59 -4.33
C THR A 52 -9.68 30.57 -4.89
N ARG A 53 -9.25 29.40 -5.39
CA ARG A 53 -10.09 28.27 -5.80
C ARG A 53 -9.27 26.96 -5.84
N GLY A 54 -9.70 25.94 -5.10
CA GLY A 54 -9.00 24.64 -4.95
C GLY A 54 -9.95 23.43 -4.94
N LEU A 55 -9.46 22.26 -4.54
CA LEU A 55 -10.30 21.06 -4.36
C LEU A 55 -11.11 21.12 -3.05
N SER A 56 -12.31 20.53 -3.05
CA SER A 56 -12.99 20.19 -1.79
C SER A 56 -12.38 18.94 -1.15
N GLN A 57 -12.61 18.75 0.14
CA GLN A 57 -12.21 17.53 0.86
C GLN A 57 -12.77 16.27 0.19
N GLU A 58 -14.02 16.29 -0.26
CA GLU A 58 -14.64 15.13 -0.92
C GLU A 58 -13.95 14.82 -2.25
N GLN A 59 -13.59 15.86 -3.02
CA GLN A 59 -12.87 15.70 -4.28
C GLN A 59 -11.47 15.12 -4.04
N ALA A 60 -10.74 15.61 -3.04
CA ALA A 60 -9.42 15.10 -2.69
C ALA A 60 -9.49 13.65 -2.20
N ILE A 61 -10.45 13.31 -1.34
CA ILE A 61 -10.66 11.93 -0.88
C ILE A 61 -10.99 11.01 -2.07
N SER A 62 -11.85 11.46 -2.99
CA SER A 62 -12.15 10.71 -4.23
C SER A 62 -10.90 10.50 -5.09
N HIS A 63 -10.04 11.52 -5.20
CA HIS A 63 -8.74 11.43 -5.86
C HIS A 63 -7.82 10.40 -5.20
N VAL A 64 -7.70 10.39 -3.87
CA VAL A 64 -6.90 9.38 -3.14
C VAL A 64 -7.35 7.96 -3.48
N TYR A 65 -8.66 7.69 -3.40
CA TYR A 65 -9.17 6.36 -3.70
C TYR A 65 -8.97 5.98 -5.17
N ARG A 66 -9.19 6.91 -6.10
CA ARG A 66 -9.01 6.66 -7.54
C ARG A 66 -7.54 6.47 -7.91
N ALA A 67 -6.63 7.28 -7.35
CA ALA A 67 -5.19 7.18 -7.56
C ALA A 67 -4.67 5.82 -7.08
N ARG A 68 -5.06 5.39 -5.87
CA ARG A 68 -4.75 4.06 -5.35
C ARG A 68 -5.33 2.97 -6.25
N HIS A 69 -6.62 3.05 -6.57
CA HIS A 69 -7.28 2.06 -7.43
C HIS A 69 -6.58 1.92 -8.78
N ASN A 70 -6.22 3.02 -9.44
CA ASN A 70 -5.51 3.01 -10.72
C ASN A 70 -4.08 2.48 -10.59
N HIS A 71 -3.37 2.82 -9.52
CA HIS A 71 -2.00 2.37 -9.29
C HIS A 71 -1.92 0.85 -9.10
N PHE A 72 -2.93 0.25 -8.44
CA PHE A 72 -2.97 -1.19 -8.17
C PHE A 72 -3.87 -1.99 -9.14
N VAL A 73 -4.14 -1.43 -10.32
CA VAL A 73 -4.93 -2.08 -11.40
C VAL A 73 -6.29 -2.58 -10.88
N GLY A 74 -6.88 -1.82 -9.97
CA GLY A 74 -8.22 -2.04 -9.44
C GLY A 74 -8.42 -3.27 -8.55
N SER A 75 -7.37 -4.06 -8.25
CA SER A 75 -7.46 -5.18 -7.32
C SER A 75 -6.83 -4.85 -5.97
N ILE A 76 -7.45 -5.33 -4.89
CA ILE A 76 -6.85 -5.35 -3.54
C ILE A 76 -5.52 -6.13 -3.58
N ASP A 77 -5.41 -7.13 -4.44
CA ASP A 77 -4.25 -8.03 -4.52
C ASP A 77 -3.03 -7.34 -5.12
N GLY A 78 -3.25 -6.41 -6.06
CA GLY A 78 -2.17 -5.64 -6.69
C GLY A 78 -1.42 -4.76 -5.68
N GLN A 79 -2.06 -4.41 -4.56
CA GLN A 79 -1.43 -3.63 -3.49
C GLN A 79 -0.24 -4.34 -2.88
N PHE A 80 -0.28 -5.66 -2.77
CA PHE A 80 0.78 -6.43 -2.13
C PHE A 80 1.88 -6.90 -3.09
N GLU A 81 1.69 -6.72 -4.39
CA GLU A 81 2.67 -7.06 -5.44
C GLU A 81 3.58 -5.88 -5.79
N VAL A 82 3.11 -4.65 -5.59
CA VAL A 82 3.80 -3.42 -6.01
C VAL A 82 4.39 -2.71 -4.78
N PRO A 83 5.61 -2.14 -4.88
CA PRO A 83 6.16 -1.30 -3.81
C PRO A 83 5.20 -0.14 -3.44
N PRO A 84 5.15 0.28 -2.16
CA PRO A 84 6.05 -0.10 -1.07
C PRO A 84 5.66 -1.37 -0.31
N LEU A 85 4.46 -1.93 -0.50
CA LEU A 85 3.96 -3.02 0.35
C LEU A 85 4.56 -4.40 0.02
N SER A 86 5.17 -4.56 -1.17
CA SER A 86 5.94 -5.76 -1.51
C SER A 86 7.37 -5.77 -0.94
N LEU A 87 7.83 -4.65 -0.35
CA LEU A 87 9.17 -4.51 0.20
C LEU A 87 9.20 -4.74 1.71
N ALA A 88 10.26 -5.40 2.18
CA ALA A 88 10.59 -5.41 3.59
C ALA A 88 11.08 -4.03 4.06
N ARG A 89 11.17 -3.84 5.37
CA ARG A 89 11.59 -2.55 5.97
C ARG A 89 13.00 -2.11 5.54
N ASP A 90 13.85 -3.05 5.15
CA ASP A 90 15.20 -2.83 4.64
C ASP A 90 15.25 -2.59 3.12
N GLY A 91 14.10 -2.56 2.44
CA GLY A 91 13.98 -2.40 0.99
C GLY A 91 14.20 -3.68 0.19
N SER A 92 14.44 -4.83 0.83
CA SER A 92 14.54 -6.11 0.13
C SER A 92 13.17 -6.58 -0.37
N ASN A 93 13.14 -7.27 -1.51
CA ASN A 93 11.89 -7.83 -2.02
C ASN A 93 11.44 -8.98 -1.11
N PHE A 94 10.32 -8.79 -0.45
CA PHE A 94 9.73 -9.75 0.49
C PHE A 94 8.80 -10.72 -0.23
N PHE A 95 8.38 -10.38 -1.45
CA PHE A 95 7.52 -11.20 -2.30
C PHE A 95 8.29 -12.37 -2.92
N GLN A 96 7.72 -13.57 -2.84
CA GLN A 96 8.34 -14.79 -3.36
C GLN A 96 7.60 -15.35 -4.56
N PHE A 97 6.28 -15.49 -4.47
CA PHE A 97 5.49 -16.03 -5.57
C PHE A 97 4.04 -15.56 -5.53
N ASN A 98 3.43 -15.58 -6.72
CA ASN A 98 2.01 -15.40 -6.94
C ASN A 98 1.56 -16.52 -7.88
N PHE A 99 0.63 -17.34 -7.42
CA PHE A 99 0.13 -18.51 -8.15
C PHE A 99 -1.39 -18.48 -8.19
N THR A 100 -1.95 -18.53 -9.41
CA THR A 100 -3.40 -18.59 -9.63
C THR A 100 -3.79 -19.98 -10.11
N PHE A 101 -4.85 -20.55 -9.54
CA PHE A 101 -5.34 -21.89 -9.86
C PHE A 101 -6.87 -21.92 -9.90
N PRO A 102 -7.49 -22.82 -10.68
CA PRO A 102 -8.94 -22.95 -10.72
C PRO A 102 -9.47 -23.52 -9.39
N GLY A 103 -10.36 -22.76 -8.73
CA GLY A 103 -11.12 -23.16 -7.54
C GLY A 103 -12.56 -23.57 -7.87
N GLU A 104 -13.35 -23.88 -6.84
CA GLU A 104 -14.75 -24.34 -7.01
C GLU A 104 -15.68 -23.26 -7.60
N THR A 105 -15.43 -22.00 -7.30
CA THR A 105 -16.29 -20.86 -7.70
C THR A 105 -15.63 -19.90 -8.70
N GLY A 106 -14.36 -20.11 -9.04
CA GLY A 106 -13.61 -19.15 -9.85
C GLY A 106 -12.12 -19.46 -9.94
N LEU A 107 -11.31 -18.40 -10.07
CA LEU A 107 -9.86 -18.49 -10.00
C LEU A 107 -9.42 -18.09 -8.60
N ASP A 108 -8.85 -19.04 -7.89
CA ASP A 108 -8.26 -18.83 -6.59
C ASP A 108 -6.80 -18.42 -6.75
N ARG A 109 -6.28 -17.69 -5.76
CA ARG A 109 -4.93 -17.16 -5.81
C ARG A 109 -4.18 -17.38 -4.49
N LEU A 110 -2.95 -17.84 -4.60
CA LEU A 110 -1.99 -17.95 -3.51
C LEU A 110 -0.89 -16.93 -3.69
N ILE A 111 -0.63 -16.14 -2.66
CA ILE A 111 0.51 -15.23 -2.62
C ILE A 111 1.40 -15.63 -1.46
N GLY A 112 2.70 -15.78 -1.74
CA GLY A 112 3.71 -16.12 -0.76
C GLY A 112 4.72 -15.00 -0.60
N TRP A 113 5.00 -14.64 0.65
CA TRP A 113 6.08 -13.76 1.03
C TRP A 113 7.03 -14.46 1.99
N GLY A 114 8.29 -14.04 1.99
CA GLY A 114 9.26 -14.48 2.97
C GLY A 114 10.54 -13.66 2.86
N HIS A 115 11.16 -13.42 4.00
CA HIS A 115 12.40 -12.66 4.04
C HIS A 115 13.51 -13.50 3.41
N PRO A 116 14.33 -12.97 2.47
CA PRO A 116 15.44 -13.73 1.89
C PRO A 116 16.39 -14.30 2.95
N ALA A 117 16.67 -13.51 3.99
CA ALA A 117 17.49 -13.92 5.13
C ALA A 117 16.83 -14.97 6.05
N LEU A 118 15.56 -15.36 5.85
CA LEU A 118 14.90 -16.39 6.67
C LEU A 118 14.53 -17.61 5.81
N ILE A 119 14.18 -17.42 4.54
CA ILE A 119 13.86 -18.52 3.62
C ILE A 119 15.02 -19.52 3.50
N HIS A 120 16.27 -19.07 3.58
CA HIS A 120 17.41 -19.99 3.52
C HIS A 120 17.43 -21.00 4.67
N LEU A 121 16.79 -20.71 5.81
CA LEU A 121 16.65 -21.68 6.91
C LEU A 121 15.86 -22.92 6.48
N LEU A 122 14.95 -22.80 5.51
CA LEU A 122 14.21 -23.94 4.95
C LEU A 122 15.10 -24.90 4.15
N THR A 123 16.31 -24.46 3.76
CA THR A 123 17.25 -25.27 2.98
C THR A 123 18.21 -26.10 3.84
N TYR A 124 18.18 -25.91 5.16
CA TYR A 124 19.04 -26.66 6.08
C TYR A 124 18.51 -28.07 6.32
N ASP A 125 19.43 -29.02 6.47
CA ASP A 125 19.08 -30.39 6.80
C ASP A 125 18.53 -30.51 8.23
N ASN A 126 17.55 -31.39 8.41
CA ASN A 126 16.95 -31.73 9.71
C ASN A 126 16.43 -30.50 10.49
N VAL A 127 15.69 -29.65 9.79
CA VAL A 127 14.94 -28.53 10.39
C VAL A 127 13.60 -29.00 10.94
N SER A 128 13.20 -28.44 12.08
CA SER A 128 11.85 -28.61 12.61
C SER A 128 10.98 -27.48 12.09
N LEU A 129 9.88 -27.86 11.44
CA LEU A 129 8.89 -26.93 10.90
C LEU A 129 7.66 -26.88 11.80
N PHE A 130 7.09 -25.69 11.94
CA PHE A 130 5.78 -25.48 12.53
C PHE A 130 4.93 -24.70 11.54
N LEU A 131 3.71 -25.19 11.30
CA LEU A 131 2.75 -24.57 10.40
C LEU A 131 1.60 -24.03 11.24
N ASP A 132 1.41 -22.72 11.20
CA ASP A 132 0.22 -22.08 11.76
C ASP A 132 -0.71 -21.71 10.62
N ALA A 133 -1.92 -22.29 10.62
CA ALA A 133 -2.91 -22.05 9.58
C ALA A 133 -4.17 -21.44 10.20
N THR A 134 -4.41 -20.17 9.92
CA THR A 134 -5.61 -19.44 10.35
C THR A 134 -6.59 -19.35 9.19
N PHE A 135 -7.74 -20.01 9.32
CA PHE A 135 -8.85 -19.91 8.38
C PHE A 135 -9.70 -18.68 8.66
N ARG A 136 -10.32 -18.11 7.61
CA ARG A 136 -11.16 -16.90 7.67
C ARG A 136 -10.39 -15.67 8.18
N CYS A 137 -9.16 -15.50 7.70
CA CYS A 137 -8.32 -14.36 8.05
C CYS A 137 -8.73 -13.13 7.26
N VAL A 138 -9.81 -12.44 7.67
CA VAL A 138 -10.39 -11.28 6.94
C VAL A 138 -9.31 -10.26 6.56
N PRO A 139 -9.12 -9.91 5.26
CA PRO A 139 -9.98 -10.15 4.09
C PRO A 139 -9.74 -11.46 3.29
N PHE A 140 -8.83 -12.32 3.73
CA PHE A 140 -8.38 -13.54 3.04
C PHE A 140 -9.12 -14.81 3.50
N TYR A 141 -9.13 -15.84 2.64
CA TYR A 141 -9.75 -17.12 2.96
C TYR A 141 -8.92 -17.91 3.97
N GLN A 142 -7.60 -17.94 3.78
CA GLN A 142 -6.67 -18.63 4.65
C GLN A 142 -5.33 -17.89 4.72
N CYS A 143 -4.74 -17.85 5.90
CA CYS A 143 -3.36 -17.42 6.13
C CYS A 143 -2.56 -18.59 6.71
N ILE A 144 -1.45 -18.94 6.07
CA ILE A 144 -0.53 -19.99 6.54
C ILE A 144 0.82 -19.35 6.80
N VAL A 145 1.33 -19.50 8.02
CA VAL A 145 2.67 -19.08 8.40
C VAL A 145 3.53 -20.32 8.62
N VAL A 146 4.59 -20.45 7.81
CA VAL A 146 5.61 -21.48 7.93
C VAL A 146 6.74 -20.95 8.80
N MET A 147 6.93 -21.57 9.96
CA MET A 147 7.98 -21.24 10.90
C MET A 147 9.05 -22.34 10.94
N VAL A 148 10.30 -21.95 11.03
CA VAL A 148 11.45 -22.86 11.20
C VAL A 148 12.00 -22.69 12.60
N TYR A 149 12.31 -23.79 13.29
CA TYR A 149 13.06 -23.73 14.54
C TYR A 149 14.52 -23.38 14.24
N ASP A 150 14.91 -22.14 14.52
CA ASP A 150 16.30 -21.71 14.42
C ASP A 150 17.06 -22.10 15.70
N ARG A 151 18.08 -22.94 15.54
CA ARG A 151 18.92 -23.40 16.66
C ARG A 151 19.76 -22.28 17.26
N GLY A 152 20.10 -21.26 16.47
CA GLY A 152 20.88 -20.12 16.93
C GLY A 152 20.12 -19.28 17.96
N SER A 153 18.89 -18.88 17.60
CA SER A 153 18.00 -18.10 18.47
C SER A 153 17.16 -18.96 19.44
N ARG A 154 17.12 -20.28 19.24
CA ARG A 154 16.33 -21.26 20.02
C ARG A 154 14.82 -21.00 19.99
N CYS A 155 14.31 -20.41 18.91
CA CYS A 155 12.88 -20.13 18.74
C CYS A 155 12.39 -20.47 17.34
N TYR A 156 11.07 -20.53 17.18
CA TYR A 156 10.45 -20.63 15.87
C TYR A 156 10.39 -19.25 15.23
N VAL A 157 10.95 -19.13 14.02
CA VAL A 157 11.01 -17.90 13.25
C VAL A 157 10.14 -18.03 12.02
N PRO A 158 9.20 -17.10 11.76
CA PRO A 158 8.35 -17.14 10.57
C PRO A 158 9.20 -16.88 9.33
N CYS A 159 9.32 -17.88 8.47
CA CYS A 159 10.14 -17.82 7.27
C CYS A 159 9.32 -17.48 6.03
N VAL A 160 8.10 -17.99 5.94
CA VAL A 160 7.19 -17.77 4.81
C VAL A 160 5.77 -17.56 5.32
N THR A 161 5.10 -16.53 4.79
CA THR A 161 3.67 -16.30 4.97
C THR A 161 2.97 -16.50 3.63
N ILE A 162 1.91 -17.30 3.61
CA ILE A 162 1.13 -17.62 2.42
C ILE A 162 -0.31 -17.19 2.67
N LEU A 163 -0.86 -16.37 1.77
CA LEU A 163 -2.26 -15.96 1.79
C LEU A 163 -3.01 -16.59 0.62
N HIS A 164 -4.15 -17.18 0.92
CA HIS A 164 -5.12 -17.68 -0.05
C HIS A 164 -6.27 -16.69 -0.19
N ILE A 165 -6.48 -16.25 -1.43
CA ILE A 165 -7.46 -15.27 -1.87
C ILE A 165 -8.44 -15.98 -2.82
N LEU A 166 -9.74 -15.72 -2.63
CA LEU A 166 -10.84 -16.21 -3.47
C LEU A 166 -11.18 -15.25 -4.61
#